data_AF-A0A6P3ZUW5-F1
#
_entry.id   AF-A0A6P3ZUW5-F1
#
_cell.length_a   1.000
_cell.length_b   1.000
_cell.length_c   1.000
_cell.angle_alpha   90.00
_cell.angle_beta   90.00
_cell.angle_gamma   90.00
#
_symmetry.space_group_name_H-M   'P 1'
#
loop_
_entity.id
_entity.type
_entity.pdbx_description
1 polymer ?
#
loop_
_entity_poly.entity_id
_entity_poly.type
_entity_poly.pdbx_seq_one_letter_code
_entity_poly.pdbx_strand_id
1 'polypeptide(L)'
;MEVSERESSIVPDSAMDSVKRTLVHVEEVEATLPDFLSLSDPEVLSQMQPLQRAQSLLLLAKITSTLFALKLRCTGVHPDDHPVKSELERVNLYQDKLERFIDLSKAPLRPSTTLNTRAATRFIEHSLPDLNPEQKRNMRDISRREGKAVNRMERNLQKKRKYQSTDKQSVQTAAKEFLEKAARELLGDNNNGFKGPLRAEASDQEDLPDC
;
A
#
# COMPACT_ATOMS: atom_id res chain seq x y z
N MET A 1 -9.80 -21.49 -71.23
CA MET A 1 -8.43 -21.50 -70.68
C MET A 1 -8.29 -20.24 -69.85
N GLU A 2 -8.67 -20.30 -68.57
CA GLU A 2 -8.36 -19.22 -67.63
C GLU A 2 -7.04 -19.58 -66.98
N VAL A 3 -5.99 -18.86 -67.41
CA VAL A 3 -4.67 -18.97 -66.84
C VAL A 3 -4.75 -18.33 -65.46
N SER A 4 -4.62 -19.18 -64.44
CA SER A 4 -4.50 -18.79 -63.05
C SER A 4 -3.21 -17.99 -62.88
N GLU A 5 -3.31 -16.67 -62.92
CA GLU A 5 -2.29 -15.75 -62.42
C GLU A 5 -2.30 -15.83 -60.89
N ARG A 6 -1.70 -16.89 -60.35
CA ARG A 6 -1.19 -16.87 -58.98
C ARG A 6 0.09 -16.05 -59.02
N GLU A 7 -0.05 -14.74 -58.91
CA GLU A 7 1.04 -13.92 -58.38
C GLU A 7 1.33 -14.44 -56.98
N SER A 8 2.31 -15.35 -56.86
CA SER A 8 2.83 -15.76 -55.57
C SER A 8 3.46 -14.52 -54.95
N SER A 9 2.77 -13.89 -54.00
CA SER A 9 3.34 -12.80 -53.21
C SER A 9 4.67 -13.29 -52.63
N ILE A 10 5.73 -12.50 -52.85
CA ILE A 10 7.08 -12.77 -52.35
C ILE A 10 7.08 -12.88 -50.80
N VAL A 11 6.05 -12.33 -50.15
CA VAL A 11 5.85 -12.33 -48.71
C VAL A 11 4.87 -13.44 -48.33
N PRO A 12 5.23 -14.33 -47.37
CA PRO A 12 4.32 -15.35 -46.84
C PRO A 12 3.04 -14.74 -46.26
N ASP A 13 1.89 -15.38 -46.52
CA ASP A 13 0.59 -14.93 -45.99
C ASP A 13 0.57 -14.79 -44.47
N SER A 14 1.27 -15.70 -43.76
CA SER A 14 1.40 -15.64 -42.30
C SER A 14 2.08 -14.36 -41.81
N ALA A 15 3.07 -13.85 -42.55
CA ALA A 15 3.74 -12.61 -42.22
C ALA A 15 2.82 -11.41 -42.45
N MET A 16 2.08 -11.40 -43.57
CA MET A 16 1.08 -10.36 -43.85
C MET A 16 -0.03 -10.32 -42.80
N ASP A 17 -0.51 -11.48 -42.36
CA ASP A 17 -1.50 -11.57 -41.29
C ASP A 17 -0.98 -11.04 -39.96
N SER A 18 0.27 -11.37 -39.59
CA SER A 18 0.91 -10.83 -38.39
C SER A 18 1.03 -9.30 -38.44
N VAL A 19 1.38 -8.74 -39.59
CA VAL A 19 1.47 -7.28 -39.79
C VAL A 19 0.09 -6.63 -39.64
N LYS A 20 -0.94 -7.19 -40.29
CA LYS A 20 -2.32 -6.68 -40.18
C LYS A 20 -2.83 -6.71 -38.73
N ARG A 21 -2.59 -7.81 -38.00
CA ARG A 21 -2.95 -7.90 -36.57
C ARG A 21 -2.22 -6.86 -35.73
N THR A 22 -0.93 -6.66 -35.98
CA THR A 22 -0.13 -5.66 -35.26
C THR A 22 -0.66 -4.25 -35.54
N LEU A 23 -1.04 -3.94 -36.78
CA LEU A 23 -1.62 -2.66 -37.15
C LEU A 23 -2.91 -2.38 -36.36
N VAL A 24 -3.85 -3.35 -36.32
CA VAL A 24 -5.09 -3.23 -35.54
C VAL A 24 -4.78 -2.92 -34.07
N HIS A 25 -3.83 -3.62 -33.45
CA HIS A 25 -3.47 -3.36 -32.06
C HIS A 25 -2.82 -1.99 -31.84
N VAL A 26 -2.06 -1.48 -32.82
CA VAL A 26 -1.48 -0.13 -32.73
C VAL A 26 -2.58 0.92 -32.85
N GLU A 27 -3.58 0.73 -33.72
CA GLU A 27 -4.74 1.61 -33.84
C GLU A 27 -5.58 1.62 -32.54
N GLU A 28 -5.77 0.46 -31.90
CA GLU A 28 -6.44 0.36 -30.59
C GLU A 28 -5.68 1.14 -29.50
N VAL A 29 -4.34 1.04 -29.49
CA VAL A 29 -3.49 1.81 -28.57
C VAL A 29 -3.57 3.30 -28.89
N GLU A 30 -3.52 3.70 -30.16
CA GLU A 30 -3.64 5.11 -30.58
C GLU A 30 -4.96 5.73 -30.12
N ALA A 31 -6.06 4.98 -30.18
CA ALA A 31 -7.37 5.44 -29.72
C ALA A 31 -7.46 5.59 -28.19
N THR A 32 -6.81 4.71 -27.42
CA THR A 32 -6.96 4.64 -25.95
C THR A 32 -5.87 5.36 -25.16
N LEU A 33 -4.69 5.56 -25.77
CA LEU A 33 -3.55 6.19 -25.12
C LEU A 33 -3.80 7.65 -24.71
N PRO A 34 -4.51 8.50 -25.49
CA PRO A 34 -4.79 9.88 -25.08
C PRO A 34 -5.58 9.96 -23.76
N ASP A 35 -6.60 9.12 -23.61
CA ASP A 35 -7.39 9.03 -22.39
C ASP A 35 -6.51 8.58 -21.21
N PHE A 36 -5.65 7.58 -21.42
CA PHE A 36 -4.70 7.13 -20.41
C PHE A 36 -3.68 8.22 -20.01
N LEU A 37 -3.19 8.99 -20.99
CA LEU A 37 -2.23 10.08 -20.75
C LEU A 37 -2.88 11.24 -19.97
N SER A 38 -4.17 11.51 -20.20
CA SER A 38 -4.91 12.51 -19.41
C SER A 38 -4.94 12.18 -17.90
N LEU A 39 -4.93 10.88 -17.56
CA LEU A 39 -4.87 10.38 -16.17
C LEU A 39 -3.45 10.42 -15.58
N SER A 40 -2.44 10.73 -16.38
CA SER A 40 -1.03 10.82 -15.97
C SER A 40 -0.61 12.24 -15.57
N ASP A 41 -1.57 13.15 -15.40
CA ASP A 41 -1.34 14.49 -14.84
C ASP A 41 -0.74 14.38 -13.42
N PRO A 42 0.34 15.11 -13.10
CA PRO A 42 0.90 15.17 -11.75
C PRO A 42 -0.12 15.37 -10.62
N GLU A 43 -1.14 16.21 -10.82
CA GLU A 43 -2.18 16.44 -9.82
C GLU A 43 -3.05 15.20 -9.61
N VAL A 44 -3.47 14.56 -10.70
CA VAL A 44 -4.27 13.33 -10.68
C VAL A 44 -3.48 12.17 -10.09
N LEU A 45 -2.22 12.01 -10.51
CA LEU A 45 -1.31 11.02 -9.96
C LEU A 45 -1.13 11.20 -8.46
N SER A 46 -1.02 12.44 -7.96
CA SER A 46 -0.85 12.74 -6.54
C SER A 46 -2.00 12.23 -5.66
N GLN A 47 -3.20 12.10 -6.22
CA GLN A 47 -4.40 11.60 -5.55
C GLN A 47 -4.51 10.06 -5.56
N MET A 48 -3.79 9.39 -6.47
CA MET A 48 -3.79 7.93 -6.55
C MET A 48 -3.07 7.28 -5.38
N GLN A 49 -3.52 6.08 -4.99
CA GLN A 49 -2.79 5.25 -4.04
C GLN A 49 -1.37 4.96 -4.58
N PRO A 50 -0.33 4.93 -3.71
CA PRO A 50 1.06 4.78 -4.17
C PRO A 50 1.31 3.57 -5.08
N LEU A 51 0.65 2.44 -4.79
CA LEU A 51 0.78 1.22 -5.59
C LEU A 51 0.14 1.36 -6.98
N GLN A 52 -1.03 2.01 -7.06
CA GLN A 52 -1.73 2.28 -8.32
C GLN A 52 -0.95 3.29 -9.17
N ARG A 53 -0.38 4.33 -8.54
CA ARG A 53 0.50 5.30 -9.18
C ARG A 53 1.75 4.64 -9.77
N ALA A 54 2.37 3.72 -9.02
CA ALA A 54 3.52 2.98 -9.52
C ALA A 54 3.13 2.07 -10.71
N GLN A 55 1.96 1.45 -10.68
CA GLN A 55 1.42 0.66 -11.78
C GLN A 55 1.21 1.50 -13.05
N SER A 56 0.56 2.66 -12.95
CA SER A 56 0.29 3.52 -14.12
C SER A 56 1.59 4.04 -14.75
N LEU A 57 2.53 4.53 -13.95
CA LEU A 57 3.83 5.02 -14.44
C LEU A 57 4.68 3.91 -15.06
N LEU A 58 4.68 2.71 -14.47
CA LEU A 58 5.37 1.56 -15.05
C LEU A 58 4.72 1.14 -16.38
N LEU A 59 3.39 1.14 -16.44
CA LEU A 59 2.66 0.83 -17.67
C LEU A 59 3.01 1.82 -18.79
N LEU A 60 3.09 3.11 -18.48
CA LEU A 60 3.55 4.12 -19.43
C LEU A 60 4.96 3.82 -19.95
N ALA A 61 5.91 3.53 -19.05
CA ALA A 61 7.28 3.16 -19.43
C ALA A 61 7.33 1.89 -20.31
N LYS A 62 6.48 0.90 -20.02
CA LYS A 62 6.34 -0.31 -20.83
C LYS A 62 5.84 0.02 -22.23
N ILE A 63 4.75 0.79 -22.35
CA ILE A 63 4.18 1.20 -23.63
C ILE A 63 5.23 1.94 -24.47
N THR A 64 5.93 2.91 -23.90
CA THR A 64 6.97 3.66 -24.62
C THR A 64 8.10 2.74 -25.12
N SER A 65 8.57 1.83 -24.25
CA SER A 65 9.67 0.92 -24.60
C SER A 65 9.26 -0.11 -25.67
N THR A 66 8.03 -0.64 -25.59
CA THR A 66 7.51 -1.60 -26.57
C THR A 66 7.23 -0.96 -27.92
N LEU A 67 6.63 0.24 -27.96
CA LEU A 67 6.41 0.98 -29.21
C LEU A 67 7.74 1.36 -29.87
N PHE A 68 8.75 1.74 -29.09
CA PHE A 68 10.07 2.00 -29.64
C PHE A 68 10.73 0.74 -30.19
N ALA A 69 10.64 -0.39 -29.48
CA ALA A 69 11.13 -1.68 -29.97
C ALA A 69 10.39 -2.15 -31.25
N LEU A 70 9.09 -1.89 -31.35
CA LEU A 70 8.29 -2.13 -32.56
C LEU A 70 8.82 -1.29 -33.73
N LYS A 71 9.03 0.01 -33.51
CA LYS A 71 9.62 0.90 -34.52
C LYS A 71 10.97 0.39 -35.03
N LEU A 72 11.86 -0.05 -34.13
CA LEU A 72 13.15 -0.63 -34.52
C LEU A 72 12.97 -1.85 -35.44
N ARG A 73 12.08 -2.78 -35.07
CA ARG A 73 11.77 -3.96 -35.89
C ARG A 73 11.22 -3.57 -37.26
N CYS A 74 10.36 -2.55 -37.34
CA CYS A 74 9.86 -2.02 -38.62
C CYS A 74 10.97 -1.41 -39.49
N THR A 75 12.04 -0.88 -38.89
CA THR A 75 13.22 -0.38 -39.60
C THR A 75 14.27 -1.47 -39.90
N GLY A 76 14.00 -2.73 -39.53
CA GLY A 76 14.91 -3.86 -39.75
C GLY A 76 16.01 -4.01 -38.70
N VAL A 77 15.93 -3.29 -37.57
CA VAL A 77 16.88 -3.39 -36.46
C VAL A 77 16.31 -4.32 -35.38
N HIS A 78 17.09 -5.34 -34.98
CA HIS A 78 16.67 -6.22 -33.89
C HIS A 78 16.85 -5.51 -32.53
N PRO A 79 15.83 -5.50 -31.64
CA PRO A 79 15.93 -4.81 -30.34
C PRO A 79 17.08 -5.29 -29.45
N ASP A 80 17.50 -6.55 -29.60
CA ASP A 80 18.59 -7.11 -28.79
C ASP A 80 19.98 -6.58 -29.18
N ASP A 81 20.12 -6.09 -30.42
CA ASP A 81 21.35 -5.48 -30.94
C ASP A 81 21.36 -3.96 -30.74
N HIS A 82 20.33 -3.41 -30.09
CA HIS A 82 20.15 -1.98 -29.86
C HIS A 82 20.24 -1.67 -28.35
N PRO A 83 20.72 -0.48 -27.95
CA PRO A 83 20.72 -0.03 -26.54
C PRO A 83 19.35 -0.03 -25.83
N VAL A 84 18.25 -0.26 -26.55
CA VAL A 84 16.92 -0.40 -25.94
C VAL A 84 16.82 -1.67 -25.11
N LYS A 85 17.64 -2.69 -25.39
CA LYS A 85 17.65 -3.94 -24.65
C LYS A 85 17.82 -3.70 -23.14
N SER A 86 18.77 -2.86 -22.74
CA SER A 86 18.97 -2.52 -21.32
C SER A 86 17.77 -1.79 -20.71
N GLU A 87 17.05 -1.00 -21.52
CA GLU A 87 15.81 -0.35 -21.08
C GLU A 87 14.67 -1.35 -20.86
N LEU A 88 14.52 -2.33 -21.76
CA LEU A 88 13.55 -3.42 -21.59
C LEU A 88 13.85 -4.26 -20.35
N GLU A 89 15.13 -4.61 -20.14
CA GLU A 89 15.59 -5.31 -18.93
C GLU A 89 15.32 -4.50 -17.66
N ARG A 90 15.59 -3.18 -17.71
CA ARG A 90 15.31 -2.27 -16.60
C ARG A 90 13.81 -2.24 -16.26
N VAL A 91 12.95 -2.13 -17.26
CA VAL A 91 11.48 -2.13 -17.08
C VAL A 91 10.98 -3.46 -16.51
N ASN A 92 11.52 -4.60 -16.96
CA ASN A 92 11.20 -5.91 -16.40
C ASN A 92 11.60 -6.02 -14.92
N LEU A 93 12.78 -5.51 -14.56
CA LEU A 93 13.21 -5.47 -13.16
C LEU A 93 12.27 -4.63 -12.27
N TYR A 94 11.71 -3.54 -12.80
CA TYR A 94 10.70 -2.77 -12.06
C TYR A 94 9.34 -3.45 -11.99
N GLN A 95 8.97 -4.25 -13.00
CA GLN A 95 7.80 -5.12 -12.94
C GLN A 95 7.91 -6.13 -11.80
N ASP A 96 9.06 -6.81 -11.67
CA ASP A 96 9.30 -7.76 -10.60
C ASP A 96 9.24 -7.10 -9.22
N LYS A 97 9.78 -5.89 -9.10
CA LYS A 97 9.69 -5.10 -7.85
C LYS A 97 8.24 -4.77 -7.51
N LEU A 98 7.47 -4.33 -8.49
CA LEU A 98 6.07 -3.96 -8.31
C LEU A 98 5.23 -5.17 -7.89
N GLU A 99 5.45 -6.33 -8.51
CA GLU A 99 4.77 -7.58 -8.17
C GLU A 99 5.05 -8.00 -6.72
N ARG A 100 6.30 -7.89 -6.26
CA ARG A 100 6.62 -8.10 -4.84
C ARG A 100 5.81 -7.18 -3.91
N PHE A 101 5.66 -5.90 -4.25
CA PHE A 101 4.87 -4.98 -3.44
C PHE A 101 3.37 -5.31 -3.46
N ILE A 102 2.85 -5.74 -4.61
CA ILE A 102 1.47 -6.23 -4.72
C ILE A 102 1.28 -7.44 -3.80
N ASP A 103 2.20 -8.39 -3.80
CA ASP A 103 2.13 -9.57 -2.94
C ASP A 103 2.22 -9.21 -1.46
N LEU A 104 3.10 -8.27 -1.11
CA LEU A 104 3.20 -7.73 0.25
C LEU A 104 1.90 -7.05 0.71
N SER A 105 1.19 -6.35 -0.20
CA SER A 105 -0.09 -5.72 0.12
C SER A 105 -1.22 -6.73 0.36
N LYS A 106 -1.13 -7.91 -0.25
CA LYS A 106 -2.10 -9.02 -0.10
C LYS A 106 -1.77 -9.93 1.07
N ALA A 107 -0.50 -9.95 1.48
CA ALA A 107 -0.05 -10.77 2.59
C ALA A 107 -0.81 -10.39 3.87
N PRO A 108 -1.23 -11.36 4.70
CA PRO A 108 -1.74 -11.06 6.03
C PRO A 108 -0.73 -10.15 6.72
N LEU A 109 -1.18 -9.03 7.29
CA LEU A 109 -0.36 -8.06 8.02
C LEU A 109 0.68 -8.83 8.82
N ARG A 110 1.91 -8.91 8.29
CA ARG A 110 2.99 -9.51 9.05
C ARG A 110 3.09 -8.63 10.28
N PRO A 111 3.15 -9.18 11.50
CA PRO A 111 3.49 -8.38 12.67
C PRO A 111 4.95 -7.93 12.49
N SER A 112 5.16 -6.89 11.68
CA SER A 112 6.49 -6.33 11.38
C SER A 112 7.04 -5.51 12.54
N THR A 113 6.21 -5.28 13.56
CA THR A 113 6.54 -4.55 14.77
C THR A 113 6.02 -5.26 16.02
N THR A 114 6.04 -6.60 16.06
CA THR A 114 5.90 -7.27 17.36
C THR A 114 7.16 -7.01 18.17
N LEU A 115 7.02 -6.10 19.14
CA LEU A 115 8.07 -5.76 20.07
C LEU A 115 8.49 -7.04 20.80
N ASN A 116 9.76 -7.44 20.65
CA ASN A 116 10.29 -8.56 21.41
C ASN A 116 10.48 -8.10 22.84
N THR A 117 9.45 -8.27 23.66
CA THR A 117 9.41 -7.66 25.00
C THR A 117 10.47 -8.25 25.91
N ARG A 118 10.87 -9.51 25.69
CA ARG A 118 12.02 -10.12 26.37
C ARG A 118 13.35 -9.48 25.98
N ALA A 119 13.55 -9.16 24.70
CA ALA A 119 14.75 -8.46 24.25
C ALA A 119 14.76 -7.01 24.79
N ALA A 120 13.63 -6.31 24.73
CA ALA A 120 13.49 -4.96 25.26
C ALA A 120 13.77 -4.90 26.77
N THR A 121 13.26 -5.86 27.55
CA THR A 121 13.59 -5.96 28.99
C THR A 121 15.10 -6.09 29.22
N ARG A 122 15.82 -6.90 28.42
CA ARG A 122 17.29 -7.03 28.53
C ARG A 122 18.00 -5.73 28.20
N PHE A 123 17.58 -5.03 27.14
CA PHE A 123 18.15 -3.74 26.76
C PHE A 123 17.96 -2.69 27.87
N ILE A 124 16.76 -2.63 28.44
CA ILE A 124 16.44 -1.67 29.50
C ILE A 124 17.19 -1.99 30.79
N GLU A 125 17.26 -3.27 31.21
CA GLU A 125 18.01 -3.69 32.39
C GLU A 125 19.51 -3.40 32.29
N HIS A 126 20.09 -3.50 31.09
CA HIS A 126 21.52 -3.25 30.88
C HIS A 126 21.85 -1.76 30.71
N SER A 127 20.93 -0.97 30.15
CA SER A 127 21.17 0.47 29.88
C SER A 127 20.93 1.33 31.12
N LEU A 128 20.15 0.85 32.09
CA LEU A 128 19.80 1.57 33.32
C LEU A 128 20.29 0.78 34.55
N PRO A 129 21.51 1.02 35.03
CA PRO A 129 22.07 0.29 36.17
C PRO A 129 21.28 0.49 37.48
N ASP A 130 20.67 1.68 37.66
CA ASP A 130 20.01 2.12 38.90
C ASP A 130 18.54 1.70 39.04
N LEU A 131 18.07 0.78 38.19
CA LEU A 131 16.73 0.22 38.30
C LEU A 131 16.53 -0.50 39.65
N ASN A 132 15.50 -0.10 40.41
CA ASN A 132 15.11 -0.76 41.66
C ASN A 132 14.81 -2.26 41.39
N PRO A 133 15.23 -3.19 42.28
CA PRO A 133 14.92 -4.62 42.14
C PRO A 133 13.44 -4.93 41.89
N GLU A 134 12.52 -4.14 42.44
CA GLU A 134 11.08 -4.29 42.20
C GLU A 134 10.69 -3.96 40.75
N GLN A 135 11.30 -2.92 40.16
CA GLN A 135 11.10 -2.53 38.77
C GLN A 135 11.64 -3.60 37.81
N LYS A 136 12.84 -4.15 38.09
CA LYS A 136 13.42 -5.26 37.31
C LYS A 136 12.51 -6.49 37.32
N ARG A 137 11.91 -6.81 38.48
CA ARG A 137 11.00 -7.95 38.64
C ARG A 137 9.69 -7.75 37.85
N ASN A 138 9.08 -6.58 37.95
CA ASN A 138 7.87 -6.25 37.21
C ASN A 138 8.08 -6.34 35.68
N MET A 139 9.18 -5.76 35.18
CA MET A 139 9.56 -5.82 33.77
C MET A 139 9.73 -7.26 33.25
N ARG A 140 10.36 -8.14 34.05
CA ARG A 140 10.50 -9.56 33.72
C ARG A 140 9.16 -10.27 33.68
N ASP A 141 8.23 -9.95 34.57
CA ASP A 141 6.90 -10.56 34.60
C ASP A 141 6.03 -10.13 33.42
N ILE A 142 6.12 -8.87 32.98
CA ILE A 142 5.46 -8.36 31.76
C ILE A 142 5.97 -9.14 30.53
N SER A 143 7.29 -9.28 30.37
CA SER A 143 7.90 -10.02 29.25
C SER A 143 7.54 -11.52 29.20
N ARG A 144 7.17 -12.10 30.36
CA ARG A 144 6.74 -13.51 30.48
C ARG A 144 5.25 -13.68 30.16
N ARG A 145 4.41 -12.68 30.46
CA ARG A 145 2.97 -12.72 30.23
C ARG A 145 2.61 -12.60 28.75
N GLU A 146 3.32 -11.77 28.00
CA GLU A 146 3.08 -11.59 26.56
C GLU A 146 3.26 -12.87 25.74
N GLY A 147 4.29 -13.67 26.04
CA GLY A 147 4.51 -14.97 25.37
C GLY A 147 3.38 -15.98 25.58
N LYS A 148 2.54 -15.82 26.62
CA LYS A 148 1.34 -16.64 26.85
C LYS A 148 0.08 -16.05 26.21
N ALA A 149 0.03 -14.73 26.01
CA ALA A 149 -1.10 -14.04 25.38
C ALA A 149 -1.16 -14.27 23.87
N VAL A 150 -0.01 -14.29 23.18
CA VAL A 150 0.07 -14.58 21.73
C VAL A 150 -0.48 -15.97 21.42
N ASN A 151 -0.07 -16.99 22.20
CA ASN A 151 -0.59 -18.36 22.11
C ASN A 151 -2.11 -18.48 22.41
N ARG A 152 -2.71 -17.51 23.12
CA ARG A 152 -4.17 -17.49 23.41
C ARG A 152 -4.93 -16.80 22.27
N MET A 153 -4.36 -15.76 21.67
CA MET A 153 -4.93 -15.07 20.51
C MET A 153 -4.91 -15.95 19.26
N GLU A 154 -3.81 -16.65 18.96
CA GLU A 154 -3.71 -17.56 17.81
C GLU A 154 -4.78 -18.69 17.87
N ARG A 155 -5.01 -19.25 19.06
CA ARG A 155 -6.09 -20.24 19.28
C ARG A 155 -7.49 -19.67 19.09
N ASN A 156 -7.68 -18.38 19.32
CA ASN A 156 -8.96 -17.70 19.11
C ASN A 156 -9.20 -17.32 17.64
N LEU A 157 -8.16 -16.96 16.88
CA LEU A 157 -8.25 -16.75 15.43
C LEU A 157 -8.61 -18.04 14.67
N GLN A 158 -8.07 -19.19 15.10
CA GLN A 158 -8.40 -20.49 14.51
C GLN A 158 -9.86 -20.93 14.81
N LYS A 159 -10.40 -20.56 15.98
CA LYS A 159 -11.81 -20.86 16.35
C LYS A 159 -12.83 -19.93 15.69
N LYS A 160 -12.42 -18.73 15.25
CA LYS A 160 -13.31 -17.76 14.57
C LYS A 160 -13.59 -18.08 13.09
N ARG A 161 -13.08 -19.21 12.56
CA ARG A 161 -13.45 -19.74 11.23
C ARG A 161 -14.77 -20.52 11.18
N LYS A 162 -15.50 -20.68 12.29
CA LYS A 162 -16.89 -21.14 12.25
C LYS A 162 -17.83 -19.99 12.61
N TYR A 163 -18.59 -19.58 11.60
CA TYR A 163 -19.70 -18.65 11.67
C TYR A 163 -20.67 -19.09 12.78
N GLN A 164 -20.84 -18.27 13.81
CA GLN A 164 -22.11 -18.13 14.51
C GLN A 164 -22.41 -16.63 14.54
N SER A 165 -23.28 -16.24 13.64
CA SER A 165 -23.92 -14.94 13.60
C SER A 165 -25.06 -14.93 14.62
N THR A 166 -24.88 -14.27 15.74
CA THR A 166 -25.99 -13.76 16.55
C THR A 166 -25.62 -12.38 17.09
N ASP A 167 -26.54 -11.44 16.86
CA ASP A 167 -26.55 -10.03 17.23
C ASP A 167 -25.36 -9.15 16.81
N LYS A 168 -25.46 -8.62 15.60
CA LYS A 168 -24.76 -7.40 15.23
C LYS A 168 -25.65 -6.21 15.58
N GLN A 169 -25.40 -5.57 16.72
CA GLN A 169 -25.55 -4.11 16.75
C GLN A 169 -24.71 -3.57 15.59
N SER A 170 -25.35 -2.79 14.70
CA SER A 170 -24.66 -2.18 13.57
C SER A 170 -23.42 -1.45 14.08
N VAL A 171 -22.31 -1.59 13.36
CA VAL A 171 -21.03 -0.90 13.68
C VAL A 171 -21.26 0.60 13.85
N GLN A 172 -22.24 1.16 13.14
CA GLN A 172 -22.64 2.56 13.27
C GLN A 172 -23.29 2.87 14.63
N THR A 173 -24.08 1.96 15.21
CA THR A 173 -24.71 2.15 16.52
C THR A 173 -23.66 2.11 17.63
N ALA A 174 -22.75 1.15 17.58
CA ALA A 174 -21.65 1.05 18.54
C ALA A 174 -20.70 2.26 18.46
N ALA A 175 -20.42 2.75 17.24
CA ALA A 175 -19.61 3.95 17.04
C ALA A 175 -20.33 5.20 17.58
N LYS A 176 -21.64 5.34 17.37
CA LYS A 176 -22.44 6.44 17.93
C LYS A 176 -22.45 6.43 19.45
N GLU A 177 -22.69 5.28 20.09
CA GLU A 177 -22.66 5.17 21.55
C GLU A 177 -21.30 5.53 22.14
N PHE A 178 -20.21 5.09 21.49
CA PHE A 178 -18.86 5.43 21.92
C PHE A 178 -18.59 6.94 21.85
N LEU A 179 -18.96 7.58 20.73
CA LEU A 179 -18.80 9.02 20.54
C LEU A 179 -19.65 9.81 21.53
N GLU A 180 -20.88 9.38 21.79
CA GLU A 180 -21.78 10.04 22.74
C GLU A 180 -21.27 9.90 24.19
N LYS A 181 -20.73 8.74 24.55
CA LYS A 181 -20.09 8.51 25.85
C LYS A 181 -18.85 9.39 26.03
N ALA A 182 -18.00 9.48 25.01
CA ALA A 182 -16.82 10.34 25.03
C ALA A 182 -17.19 11.83 25.14
N ALA A 183 -18.25 12.26 24.42
CA ALA A 183 -18.76 13.62 24.52
C ALA A 183 -19.27 13.94 25.94
N ARG A 184 -19.97 13.02 26.59
CA ARG A 184 -20.42 13.17 27.99
C ARG A 184 -19.26 13.25 28.98
N GLU A 185 -18.20 12.45 28.80
CA GLU A 185 -17.02 12.48 29.66
C GLU A 185 -16.19 13.76 29.47
N LEU A 186 -16.20 14.36 28.28
CA LEU A 186 -15.47 15.60 27.96
C LEU A 186 -16.24 16.86 28.33
N LEU A 187 -17.55 16.91 28.08
CA LEU A 187 -18.36 18.10 28.26
C LEU A 187 -19.05 18.16 29.62
N GLY A 188 -19.17 17.03 30.32
CA GLY A 188 -19.83 16.92 31.62
C GLY A 188 -21.35 17.17 31.52
N ASP A 189 -22.13 16.40 32.27
CA ASP A 189 -23.47 16.87 32.64
C ASP A 189 -23.28 18.01 33.64
N ASN A 190 -24.01 19.11 33.46
CA ASN A 190 -23.97 20.31 34.32
C ASN A 190 -24.43 20.00 35.76
N ASN A 191 -23.60 19.29 36.52
CA ASN A 191 -23.64 19.11 37.96
C ASN A 191 -22.26 18.60 38.42
N ASN A 192 -21.37 19.57 38.68
CA ASN A 192 -20.15 19.49 39.49
C ASN A 192 -19.28 18.23 39.37
N GLY A 193 -18.17 18.37 38.65
CA GLY A 193 -16.92 17.68 38.99
C GLY A 193 -16.10 17.24 37.78
N PHE A 194 -15.32 18.16 37.22
CA PHE A 194 -14.22 17.81 36.30
C PHE A 194 -13.33 16.73 36.91
N LYS A 195 -13.31 15.54 36.33
CA LYS A 195 -12.27 14.52 36.54
C LYS A 195 -11.57 14.26 35.21
N GLY A 196 -10.61 15.13 34.91
CA GLY A 196 -9.67 14.96 33.80
C GLY A 196 -8.26 15.45 34.19
N PRO A 197 -7.19 14.97 33.53
CA PRO A 197 -5.80 15.18 33.98
C PRO A 197 -5.24 16.60 33.77
N LEU A 198 -6.00 17.49 33.13
CA LEU A 198 -5.53 18.84 32.78
C LEU A 198 -6.20 19.86 33.70
N ARG A 199 -5.60 20.10 34.86
CA ARG A 199 -5.81 21.33 35.62
C ARG A 199 -5.05 22.45 34.92
N ALA A 200 -5.77 23.42 34.34
CA ALA A 200 -5.21 24.73 34.05
C ALA A 200 -5.36 25.57 35.32
N GLU A 201 -4.29 25.65 36.10
CA GLU A 201 -4.15 26.65 37.18
C GLU A 201 -3.33 27.81 36.60
N ALA A 202 -4.01 28.88 36.22
CA ALA A 202 -3.42 30.22 36.14
C ALA A 202 -4.56 31.22 36.25
N SER A 203 -4.76 31.70 37.48
CA SER A 203 -5.63 32.80 37.84
C SER A 203 -5.09 34.09 37.23
N ASP A 204 -5.92 34.80 36.49
CA ASP A 204 -5.74 36.23 36.22
C ASP A 204 -5.93 37.00 37.54
N GLN A 205 -5.04 37.96 37.80
CA GLN A 205 -5.35 39.10 38.65
C GLN A 205 -4.61 40.31 38.08
N GLU A 206 -5.36 41.13 37.35
CA GLU A 206 -4.99 42.49 36.97
C GLU A 206 -4.93 43.37 38.23
N ASP A 207 -3.91 44.23 38.33
CA ASP A 207 -4.00 45.54 38.97
C ASP A 207 -2.85 46.42 38.41
N LEU A 208 -3.18 47.34 37.50
CA LEU A 208 -2.46 48.60 37.23
C LEU A 208 -3.15 49.71 38.07
N PRO A 209 -2.60 50.93 38.25
CA PRO A 209 -1.34 51.52 37.73
C PRO A 209 -0.50 52.27 38.80
N ASP A 210 0.71 52.73 38.44
CA ASP A 210 1.17 54.11 38.76
C ASP A 210 2.44 54.50 38.00
N CYS A 211 2.38 55.72 37.42
CA CYS A 211 3.39 56.55 36.72
C CYS A 211 3.84 56.15 35.30
#